data_AF-A0A835RTA2-F1
#
_entry.id   AF-A0A835RTA2-F1
#
_cell.length_a   1.000
_cell.length_b   1.000
_cell.length_c   1.000
_cell.angle_alpha   90.00
_cell.angle_beta   90.00
_cell.angle_gamma   90.00
#
_symmetry.space_group_name_H-M   'P 1'
#
loop_
_entity.id
_entity.type
_entity.pdbx_description
1 polymer ?
#
loop_
_entity_poly.entity_id
_entity_poly.type
_entity_poly.pdbx_seq_one_letter_code
_entity_poly.pdbx_strand_id
1 'polypeptide(L)'
;MALSASDVQTVYSILSNSLSPDEPVRKPAESALAQCESRPGFCSCLLVHSRFPCYTFVIFVASSVGFLGHSCISNDEKAHLRKKLLLNIREESSQIAVQLAVIISKIARIDYPKEWPELFSFLAQQLQTADILTSHRELSTKRLVADQKMFAEIASMLFDYSWNLWQSDMRTILQSFAGLIQCIPSSSLMEHQVDLLLTCERWLLCTKIIRQLIISGNASDSTSAQVVQPVKEVCPMLLNVIQSFLLYYSSFMEGQPKFWDFTKRVCIKLMKVLVAFQSRHPYSFGDENVLPVILDFCLNKIINPEQELAPFDEFRIQCMVLIKSILECKEYKPSPTGRVINGSEDSLENRKKGISTAVVDMIKAVFPSERVILLCNIFVQ
;
A
#
# COMPACT_ATOMS: atom_id res chain seq x y z
N MET A 1 2.06 -21.18 -38.25
CA MET A 1 3.34 -21.70 -37.75
C MET A 1 3.67 -21.03 -36.42
N ALA A 2 4.14 -21.79 -35.43
CA ALA A 2 4.67 -21.24 -34.18
C ALA A 2 5.93 -20.41 -34.47
N LEU A 3 6.19 -19.39 -33.65
CA LEU A 3 7.44 -18.64 -33.66
C LEU A 3 8.49 -19.40 -32.82
N SER A 4 9.73 -19.44 -33.30
CA SER A 4 10.84 -20.10 -32.63
C SER A 4 11.96 -19.14 -32.23
N ALA A 5 13.00 -19.64 -31.55
CA ALA A 5 14.16 -18.86 -31.14
C ALA A 5 14.88 -18.16 -32.33
N SER A 6 14.76 -18.70 -33.55
CA SER A 6 15.24 -18.08 -34.79
C SER A 6 14.54 -16.77 -35.14
N ASP A 7 13.29 -16.62 -34.72
CA ASP A 7 12.41 -15.53 -35.17
C ASP A 7 12.50 -14.32 -34.22
N VAL A 8 13.26 -14.44 -33.14
CA VAL A 8 13.33 -13.43 -32.08
C VAL A 8 13.89 -12.12 -32.62
N GLN A 9 14.92 -12.16 -33.46
CA GLN A 9 15.51 -10.96 -34.05
C GLN A 9 14.54 -10.25 -35.01
N THR A 10 13.72 -11.03 -35.73
CA THR A 10 12.69 -10.51 -36.63
C THR A 10 11.53 -9.89 -35.85
N VAL A 11 11.09 -10.52 -34.77
CA VAL A 11 10.06 -9.95 -33.88
C VAL A 11 10.57 -8.65 -33.24
N TYR A 12 11.83 -8.60 -32.85
CA TYR A 12 12.45 -7.40 -32.29
C TYR A 12 12.51 -6.24 -33.30
N SER A 13 12.92 -6.50 -34.55
CA SER A 13 12.98 -5.45 -35.57
C SER A 13 11.60 -4.88 -35.87
N ILE A 14 10.56 -5.73 -35.92
CA ILE A 14 9.15 -5.30 -36.05
C ILE A 14 8.75 -4.39 -34.89
N LEU A 15 9.04 -4.77 -33.64
CA LEU A 15 8.73 -3.96 -32.46
C LEU A 15 9.47 -2.62 -32.47
N SER A 16 10.76 -2.61 -32.75
CA SER A 16 11.56 -1.39 -32.82
C SER A 16 11.00 -0.43 -33.86
N ASN A 17 10.58 -0.95 -35.02
CA ASN A 17 10.00 -0.16 -36.10
C ASN A 17 8.59 0.35 -35.77
N SER A 18 7.81 -0.39 -34.96
CA SER A 18 6.50 0.07 -34.49
C SER A 18 6.58 1.26 -33.51
N LEU A 19 7.74 1.48 -32.89
CA LEU A 19 7.99 2.66 -32.06
C LEU A 19 8.64 3.83 -32.82
N SER A 20 8.86 3.68 -34.14
CA SER A 20 9.47 4.73 -34.95
C SER A 20 8.58 5.98 -34.99
N PRO A 21 9.15 7.20 -34.89
CA PRO A 21 8.40 8.43 -35.14
C PRO A 21 7.98 8.57 -36.61
N ASP A 22 8.59 7.80 -37.52
CA ASP A 22 8.33 7.83 -38.97
C ASP A 22 7.14 6.92 -39.34
N GLU A 23 6.04 7.53 -39.76
CA GLU A 23 4.79 6.86 -40.12
C GLU A 23 4.90 5.75 -41.20
N PRO A 24 5.65 5.92 -42.32
CA PRO A 24 5.83 4.86 -43.32
C PRO A 24 6.60 3.64 -42.80
N VAL A 25 7.39 3.77 -41.73
CA VAL A 25 8.07 2.65 -41.07
C VAL A 25 7.17 2.04 -39.98
N ARG A 26 6.45 2.89 -39.24
CA ARG A 26 5.59 2.48 -38.13
C ARG A 26 4.37 1.67 -38.58
N LYS A 27 3.60 2.16 -39.55
CA LYS A 27 2.33 1.52 -39.96
C LYS A 27 2.49 0.07 -40.45
N PRO A 28 3.47 -0.26 -41.32
CA PRO A 28 3.72 -1.64 -41.72
C PRO A 28 4.17 -2.51 -40.55
N ALA A 29 4.96 -1.95 -39.64
CA ALA A 29 5.45 -2.66 -38.46
C ALA A 29 4.31 -2.96 -37.46
N GLU A 30 3.41 -2.01 -37.20
CA GLU A 30 2.20 -2.23 -36.39
C GLU A 30 1.29 -3.33 -36.99
N SER A 31 1.11 -3.32 -38.31
CA SER A 31 0.33 -4.36 -38.99
C SER A 31 1.00 -5.74 -38.93
N ALA A 32 2.32 -5.81 -39.07
CA ALA A 32 3.07 -7.06 -38.94
C ALA A 32 3.05 -7.56 -37.48
N LEU A 33 3.10 -6.65 -36.51
CA LEU A 33 3.03 -6.96 -35.09
C LEU A 33 1.67 -7.59 -34.73
N ALA A 34 0.56 -7.00 -35.21
CA ALA A 34 -0.78 -7.54 -35.00
C ALA A 34 -0.95 -8.97 -35.57
N GLN A 35 -0.26 -9.30 -36.67
CA GLN A 35 -0.26 -10.66 -37.23
C GLN A 35 0.58 -11.61 -36.38
N CYS A 36 1.73 -11.16 -35.88
CA CYS A 36 2.60 -11.92 -34.98
C CYS A 36 1.96 -12.22 -33.62
N GLU A 37 1.12 -11.32 -33.11
CA GLU A 37 0.41 -11.49 -31.83
C GLU A 37 -0.36 -12.81 -31.75
N SER A 38 -1.06 -13.17 -32.83
CA SER A 38 -1.89 -14.38 -32.92
C SER A 38 -1.11 -15.69 -33.08
N ARG A 39 0.23 -15.66 -33.03
CA ARG A 39 1.07 -16.85 -33.27
C ARG A 39 1.58 -17.43 -31.94
N PRO A 40 1.46 -18.75 -31.73
CA PRO A 40 2.09 -19.43 -30.58
C PRO A 40 3.61 -19.18 -30.55
N GLY A 41 4.19 -19.01 -29.37
CA GLY A 41 5.62 -18.72 -29.19
C GLY A 41 5.99 -17.23 -29.27
N PHE A 42 5.06 -16.36 -29.69
CA PHE A 42 5.30 -14.92 -29.76
C PHE A 42 5.70 -14.33 -28.39
N CYS A 43 4.91 -14.59 -27.35
CA CYS A 43 5.19 -14.13 -25.99
C CYS A 43 6.53 -14.69 -25.46
N SER A 44 6.85 -15.94 -25.82
CA SER A 44 8.13 -16.57 -25.48
C SER A 44 9.31 -15.87 -26.15
N CYS A 45 9.22 -15.56 -27.44
CA CYS A 45 10.26 -14.82 -28.18
C CYS A 45 10.53 -13.46 -27.53
N LEU A 46 9.48 -12.77 -27.12
CA LEU A 46 9.59 -11.49 -26.44
C LEU A 46 10.33 -11.58 -25.08
N LEU A 47 10.14 -12.67 -24.32
CA LEU A 47 10.84 -12.90 -23.05
C LEU A 47 12.26 -13.47 -23.18
N VAL A 48 12.69 -13.93 -24.36
CA VAL A 48 14.03 -14.54 -24.56
C VAL A 48 15.14 -13.47 -24.67
N HIS A 49 14.82 -12.25 -25.11
CA HIS A 49 15.80 -11.17 -25.28
C HIS A 49 15.98 -10.27 -24.05
N SER A 50 15.72 -10.78 -22.84
CA SER A 50 15.89 -10.09 -21.55
C SER A 50 17.34 -9.69 -21.19
N ARG A 51 18.23 -9.61 -22.18
CA ARG A 51 19.59 -9.04 -22.06
C ARG A 51 19.67 -7.58 -22.48
N PHE A 52 18.57 -7.00 -22.99
CA PHE A 52 18.50 -5.57 -23.31
C PHE A 52 17.25 -4.94 -22.67
N PRO A 53 17.39 -3.79 -21.99
CA PRO A 53 16.33 -3.11 -21.24
C PRO A 53 15.35 -2.42 -22.20
N CYS A 54 14.60 -3.21 -22.96
CA CYS A 54 13.66 -2.67 -23.93
C CYS A 54 12.30 -2.47 -23.26
N TYR A 55 12.10 -1.24 -22.76
CA TYR A 55 10.81 -0.58 -22.50
C TYR A 55 9.66 -1.03 -23.41
N THR A 56 9.97 -1.37 -24.66
CA THR A 56 9.06 -1.87 -25.70
C THR A 56 8.36 -3.18 -25.35
N PHE A 57 9.05 -4.18 -24.80
CA PHE A 57 8.46 -5.46 -24.42
C PHE A 57 7.39 -5.28 -23.36
N VAL A 58 7.71 -4.40 -22.43
CA VAL A 58 6.98 -4.14 -21.22
C VAL A 58 5.73 -3.30 -21.49
N ILE A 59 5.83 -2.25 -22.29
CA ILE A 59 4.70 -1.42 -22.73
C ILE A 59 3.74 -2.23 -23.60
N PHE A 60 4.27 -3.08 -24.48
CA PHE A 60 3.46 -3.90 -25.36
C PHE A 60 2.72 -4.99 -24.58
N VAL A 61 3.39 -5.79 -23.74
CA VAL A 61 2.70 -6.78 -22.89
C VAL A 61 1.74 -6.12 -21.90
N ALA A 62 2.04 -4.92 -21.40
CA ALA A 62 1.11 -4.18 -20.53
C ALA A 62 -0.14 -3.68 -21.27
N SER A 63 -0.03 -3.34 -22.56
CA SER A 63 -1.14 -2.88 -23.43
C SER A 63 -1.96 -4.04 -23.98
N SER A 64 -1.32 -5.17 -24.29
CA SER A 64 -1.93 -6.36 -24.89
C SER A 64 -2.57 -7.31 -23.86
N VAL A 65 -3.09 -6.80 -22.74
CA VAL A 65 -3.72 -7.65 -21.68
C VAL A 65 -5.12 -8.12 -22.04
N GLY A 66 -5.61 -7.78 -23.24
CA GLY A 66 -6.65 -8.58 -23.90
C GLY A 66 -6.18 -9.99 -24.27
N PHE A 67 -4.87 -10.22 -24.47
CA PHE A 67 -4.35 -11.42 -25.12
C PHE A 67 -4.19 -12.65 -24.21
N LEU A 68 -3.98 -12.47 -22.90
CA LEU A 68 -3.88 -13.60 -21.95
C LEU A 68 -5.22 -14.29 -21.68
N GLY A 69 -6.33 -13.62 -22.03
CA GLY A 69 -7.67 -14.20 -22.01
C GLY A 69 -8.08 -14.90 -23.30
N HIS A 70 -7.28 -14.82 -24.37
CA HIS A 70 -7.60 -15.45 -25.65
C HIS A 70 -6.83 -16.77 -25.84
N SER A 71 -7.54 -17.74 -26.41
CA SER A 71 -7.26 -19.17 -26.57
C SER A 71 -5.98 -19.54 -27.35
N CYS A 72 -5.03 -18.62 -27.52
CA CYS A 72 -3.91 -18.75 -28.45
C CYS A 72 -2.59 -19.19 -27.80
N ILE A 73 -2.43 -19.04 -26.48
CA ILE A 73 -1.21 -19.39 -25.76
C ILE A 73 -1.39 -20.77 -25.10
N SER A 74 -0.48 -21.71 -25.38
CA SER A 74 -0.53 -23.05 -24.78
C SER A 74 -0.25 -23.02 -23.28
N ASN A 75 -0.73 -24.03 -22.54
CA ASN A 75 -0.47 -24.12 -21.10
C ASN A 75 1.02 -24.23 -20.78
N ASP A 76 1.81 -24.92 -21.62
CA ASP A 76 3.26 -25.02 -21.48
C ASP A 76 3.95 -23.66 -21.67
N GLU A 77 3.50 -22.88 -22.66
CA GLU A 77 3.99 -21.52 -22.86
C GLU A 77 3.65 -20.65 -21.65
N LYS A 78 2.40 -20.68 -21.16
CA LYS A 78 1.99 -19.95 -19.95
C LYS A 78 2.87 -20.30 -18.74
N ALA A 79 3.14 -21.59 -18.51
CA ALA A 79 4.01 -22.03 -17.42
C ALA A 79 5.45 -21.51 -17.58
N HIS A 80 5.98 -21.52 -18.81
CA HIS A 80 7.30 -20.97 -19.12
C HIS A 80 7.38 -19.46 -18.86
N LEU A 81 6.37 -18.68 -19.31
CA LEU A 81 6.29 -17.24 -19.09
C LEU A 81 6.26 -16.92 -17.59
N ARG A 82 5.41 -17.62 -16.83
CA ARG A 82 5.29 -17.48 -15.37
C ARG A 82 6.63 -17.69 -14.66
N LYS A 83 7.34 -18.78 -14.98
CA LYS A 83 8.66 -19.06 -14.40
C LYS A 83 9.68 -17.96 -14.74
N LYS A 84 9.73 -17.50 -15.99
CA LYS A 84 10.66 -16.44 -16.41
C LYS A 84 10.36 -15.09 -15.75
N LEU A 85 9.10 -14.72 -15.60
CA LEU A 85 8.71 -13.48 -14.92
C LEU A 85 9.17 -13.46 -13.46
N LEU A 86 9.08 -14.59 -12.75
CA LEU A 86 9.58 -14.69 -11.37
C LEU A 86 11.10 -14.59 -11.28
N LEU A 87 11.83 -15.20 -12.22
CA LEU A 87 13.30 -15.10 -12.27
C LEU A 87 13.79 -13.66 -12.48
N ASN A 88 13.02 -12.85 -13.22
CA ASN A 88 13.36 -11.45 -13.52
C ASN A 88 12.74 -10.46 -12.54
N ILE A 89 12.21 -10.90 -11.39
CA ILE A 89 11.62 -9.97 -10.41
C ILE A 89 12.66 -9.01 -9.82
N ARG A 90 13.93 -9.42 -9.80
CA ARG A 90 15.09 -8.64 -9.31
C ARG A 90 15.67 -7.72 -10.38
N GLU A 91 14.80 -7.09 -11.14
CA GLU A 91 15.20 -6.14 -12.18
C GLU A 91 15.74 -4.85 -11.55
N GLU A 92 16.96 -4.47 -11.93
CA GLU A 92 17.67 -3.30 -11.39
C GLU A 92 17.01 -1.98 -11.84
N SER A 93 16.41 -1.98 -13.04
CA SER A 93 15.71 -0.82 -13.56
C SER A 93 14.31 -0.66 -12.96
N SER A 94 14.10 0.40 -12.16
CA SER A 94 12.82 0.70 -11.51
C SER A 94 11.64 0.80 -12.47
N GLN A 95 11.85 1.33 -13.67
CA GLN A 95 10.77 1.48 -14.65
C GLN A 95 10.34 0.11 -15.23
N ILE A 96 11.28 -0.81 -15.42
CA ILE A 96 11.02 -2.16 -15.91
C ILE A 96 10.40 -3.01 -14.80
N ALA A 97 10.94 -2.92 -13.58
CA ALA A 97 10.47 -3.66 -12.42
C ALA A 97 9.01 -3.35 -12.04
N VAL A 98 8.59 -2.08 -12.09
CA VAL A 98 7.18 -1.69 -11.89
C VAL A 98 6.29 -2.40 -12.89
N GLN A 99 6.71 -2.47 -14.14
CA GLN A 99 5.87 -3.02 -15.17
C GLN A 99 5.86 -4.55 -15.18
N LEU A 100 7.00 -5.19 -14.83
CA LEU A 100 7.02 -6.63 -14.52
C LEU A 100 6.04 -6.93 -13.38
N ALA A 101 6.01 -6.12 -12.33
CA ALA A 101 5.03 -6.27 -11.25
C ALA A 101 3.58 -6.10 -11.75
N VAL A 102 3.32 -5.16 -12.67
CA VAL A 102 1.99 -4.99 -13.30
C VAL A 102 1.61 -6.21 -14.14
N ILE A 103 2.53 -6.78 -14.92
CA ILE A 103 2.31 -7.98 -15.74
C ILE A 103 2.03 -9.18 -14.85
N ILE A 104 2.87 -9.41 -13.83
CA ILE A 104 2.68 -10.49 -12.84
C ILE A 104 1.32 -10.33 -12.15
N SER A 105 0.96 -9.11 -11.71
CA SER A 105 -0.33 -8.84 -11.09
C SER A 105 -1.51 -9.16 -12.01
N LYS A 106 -1.40 -8.84 -13.31
CA LYS A 106 -2.45 -9.12 -14.30
C LYS A 106 -2.60 -10.62 -14.58
N ILE A 107 -1.50 -11.36 -14.74
CA ILE A 107 -1.54 -12.82 -14.92
C ILE A 107 -2.09 -13.49 -13.65
N ALA A 108 -1.64 -13.06 -12.47
CA ALA A 108 -2.09 -13.59 -11.19
C ALA A 108 -3.61 -13.48 -11.01
N ARG A 109 -4.26 -12.42 -11.51
CA ARG A 109 -5.74 -12.31 -11.43
C ARG A 109 -6.48 -13.42 -12.17
N ILE A 110 -5.87 -14.02 -13.19
CA ILE A 110 -6.48 -15.07 -14.02
C ILE A 110 -6.03 -16.45 -13.53
N ASP A 111 -4.74 -16.60 -13.26
CA ASP A 111 -4.11 -17.91 -13.05
C ASP A 111 -3.95 -18.28 -11.57
N TYR A 112 -3.94 -17.32 -10.64
CA TYR A 112 -3.83 -17.61 -9.19
C TYR A 112 -5.22 -17.81 -8.56
N PRO A 113 -5.40 -18.75 -7.61
CA PRO A 113 -4.40 -19.68 -7.05
C PRO A 113 -4.25 -21.02 -7.79
N LYS A 114 -5.14 -21.34 -8.73
CA LYS A 114 -5.28 -22.70 -9.28
C LYS A 114 -4.15 -23.09 -10.23
N GLU A 115 -3.87 -22.25 -11.21
CA GLU A 115 -2.89 -22.51 -12.26
C GLU A 115 -1.48 -22.06 -11.85
N TRP A 116 -1.37 -21.11 -10.91
CA TRP A 116 -0.11 -20.53 -10.44
C TRP A 116 0.09 -20.54 -8.90
N PRO A 117 0.02 -21.70 -8.23
CA PRO A 117 0.02 -21.78 -6.77
C PRO A 117 1.32 -21.29 -6.09
N GLU A 118 2.46 -21.44 -6.75
CA GLU A 118 3.79 -21.12 -6.19
C GLU A 118 4.11 -19.61 -6.13
N LEU A 119 3.31 -18.78 -6.81
CA LEU A 119 3.51 -17.32 -6.89
C LEU A 119 3.66 -16.69 -5.51
N PHE A 120 2.77 -17.05 -4.59
CA PHE A 120 2.73 -16.47 -3.25
C PHE A 120 4.02 -16.78 -2.47
N SER A 121 4.39 -18.06 -2.38
CA SER A 121 5.57 -18.50 -1.64
C SER A 121 6.85 -17.86 -2.17
N PHE A 122 6.92 -17.70 -3.50
CA PHE A 122 8.06 -17.04 -4.13
C PHE A 122 8.12 -15.55 -3.76
N LEU A 123 7.03 -14.80 -3.90
CA LEU A 123 6.98 -13.37 -3.56
C LEU A 123 7.26 -13.12 -2.08
N ALA A 124 6.73 -13.96 -1.19
CA ALA A 124 6.99 -13.87 0.24
C ALA A 124 8.49 -14.02 0.55
N GLN A 125 9.16 -14.99 -0.06
CA GLN A 125 10.61 -15.19 0.11
C GLN A 125 11.42 -13.98 -0.38
N GLN A 126 11.02 -13.36 -1.50
CA GLN A 126 11.72 -12.18 -2.01
C GLN A 126 11.57 -10.95 -1.10
N LEU A 127 10.49 -10.81 -0.33
CA LEU A 127 10.31 -9.67 0.58
C LEU A 127 11.29 -9.64 1.76
N GLN A 128 11.98 -10.75 2.06
CA GLN A 128 12.90 -10.84 3.20
C GLN A 128 14.21 -10.08 2.98
N THR A 129 14.63 -9.85 1.73
CA THR A 129 15.91 -9.18 1.41
C THR A 129 15.70 -7.68 1.21
N ALA A 130 16.40 -6.84 1.97
CA ALA A 130 16.24 -5.38 1.97
C ALA A 130 16.58 -4.72 0.61
N ASP A 131 17.49 -5.33 -0.15
CA ASP A 131 17.98 -4.86 -1.45
C ASP A 131 16.90 -4.76 -2.55
N ILE A 132 15.75 -5.41 -2.37
CA ILE A 132 14.76 -5.60 -3.44
C ILE A 132 13.82 -4.39 -3.61
N LEU A 133 13.85 -3.41 -2.69
CA LEU A 133 12.73 -2.47 -2.51
C LEU A 133 12.96 -1.06 -3.04
N THR A 134 14.08 -0.81 -3.69
CA THR A 134 14.33 0.40 -4.48
C THR A 134 13.49 0.47 -5.76
N SER A 135 12.85 -0.65 -6.17
CA SER A 135 12.36 -0.83 -7.54
C SER A 135 10.84 -0.99 -7.71
N HIS A 136 10.09 -1.34 -6.66
CA HIS A 136 8.69 -1.77 -6.83
C HIS A 136 7.66 -0.79 -6.23
N ARG A 137 6.91 -0.14 -7.12
CA ARG A 137 5.67 0.57 -6.79
C ARG A 137 4.47 -0.12 -7.39
N GLU A 138 3.46 -0.30 -6.54
CA GLU A 138 2.04 -0.46 -6.83
C GLU A 138 1.59 -1.79 -7.48
N LEU A 139 1.09 -2.70 -6.63
CA LEU A 139 0.15 -3.72 -7.07
C LEU A 139 -1.19 -3.04 -7.41
N SER A 140 -1.53 -3.08 -8.70
CA SER A 140 -2.71 -2.45 -9.30
C SER A 140 -4.00 -2.90 -8.62
N THR A 141 -4.86 -1.94 -8.27
CA THR A 141 -6.20 -2.17 -7.69
C THR A 141 -7.28 -1.89 -8.74
N LYS A 142 -7.75 -2.92 -9.45
CA LYS A 142 -9.08 -2.87 -10.10
C LYS A 142 -10.03 -3.76 -9.29
N ARG A 143 -11.23 -3.25 -9.05
CA ARG A 143 -12.20 -3.78 -8.08
C ARG A 143 -13.38 -4.41 -8.84
N LEU A 144 -13.29 -5.69 -9.19
CA LEU A 144 -14.46 -6.51 -9.48
C LEU A 144 -14.86 -7.28 -8.21
N VAL A 145 -16.14 -7.63 -8.08
CA VAL A 145 -16.68 -8.31 -6.88
C VAL A 145 -16.07 -9.70 -6.68
N ALA A 146 -15.81 -10.45 -7.75
CA ALA A 146 -15.09 -11.72 -7.71
C ALA A 146 -13.63 -11.54 -7.25
N ASP A 147 -12.96 -10.48 -7.73
CA ASP A 147 -11.60 -10.12 -7.32
C ASP A 147 -11.54 -9.75 -5.83
N GLN A 148 -12.62 -9.23 -5.24
CA GLN A 148 -12.65 -8.83 -3.83
C GLN A 148 -12.62 -10.04 -2.88
N LYS A 149 -13.35 -11.13 -3.18
CA LYS A 149 -13.32 -12.34 -2.35
C LYS A 149 -11.96 -13.03 -2.43
N MET A 150 -11.42 -13.17 -3.64
CA MET A 150 -10.06 -13.70 -3.85
C MET A 150 -9.02 -12.82 -3.15
N PHE A 151 -9.16 -11.50 -3.21
CA PHE A 151 -8.27 -10.59 -2.51
C PHE A 151 -8.38 -10.70 -0.99
N ALA A 152 -9.57 -10.93 -0.43
CA ALA A 152 -9.75 -11.16 1.00
C ALA A 152 -8.99 -12.41 1.48
N GLU A 153 -9.05 -13.51 0.70
CA GLU A 153 -8.30 -14.73 0.98
C GLU A 153 -6.78 -14.47 0.92
N ILE A 154 -6.30 -13.82 -0.14
CA ILE A 154 -4.88 -13.42 -0.26
C ILE A 154 -4.47 -12.50 0.88
N ALA A 155 -5.33 -11.56 1.25
CA ALA A 155 -5.03 -10.60 2.31
C ALA A 155 -4.88 -11.29 3.67
N SER A 156 -5.73 -12.27 3.96
CA SER A 156 -5.63 -13.08 5.17
C SER A 156 -4.31 -13.86 5.23
N MET A 157 -3.82 -14.38 4.10
CA MET A 157 -2.54 -15.10 4.03
C MET A 157 -1.33 -14.16 4.14
N LEU A 158 -1.41 -12.93 3.61
CA LEU A 158 -0.29 -11.98 3.59
C LEU A 158 -0.17 -11.14 4.86
N PHE A 159 -1.25 -10.96 5.61
CA PHE A 159 -1.31 -9.97 6.67
C PHE A 159 -0.25 -10.23 7.74
N ASP A 160 -0.25 -11.41 8.35
CA ASP A 160 0.67 -11.74 9.44
C ASP A 160 2.14 -11.62 9.02
N TYR A 161 2.47 -12.11 7.83
CA TYR A 161 3.83 -12.00 7.29
C TYR A 161 4.24 -10.54 7.11
N SER A 162 3.41 -9.74 6.45
CA SER A 162 3.68 -8.33 6.18
C SER A 162 3.76 -7.52 7.47
N TRP A 163 2.93 -7.85 8.44
CA TRP A 163 2.86 -7.21 9.75
C TRP A 163 4.09 -7.51 10.60
N ASN A 164 4.52 -8.78 10.66
CA ASN A 164 5.73 -9.18 11.37
C ASN A 164 6.99 -8.52 10.77
N LEU A 165 7.08 -8.46 9.44
CA LEU A 165 8.18 -7.77 8.75
C LEU A 165 8.19 -6.28 9.10
N TRP A 166 7.02 -5.62 9.05
CA TRP A 166 6.88 -4.22 9.43
C TRP A 166 7.30 -3.95 10.88
N GLN A 167 6.91 -4.83 11.82
CA GLN A 167 7.30 -4.72 13.23
C GLN A 167 8.79 -4.96 13.45
N SER A 168 9.39 -5.89 12.70
CA SER A 168 10.83 -6.15 12.75
C SER A 168 11.62 -4.93 12.27
N ASP A 169 11.29 -4.41 11.10
CA ASP A 169 11.92 -3.22 10.53
C ASP A 169 11.75 -2.00 11.42
N MET A 170 10.56 -1.82 12.00
CA MET A 170 10.31 -0.73 12.94
C MET A 170 11.27 -0.77 14.14
N ARG A 171 11.47 -1.95 14.73
CA ARG A 171 12.41 -2.12 15.84
C ARG A 171 13.84 -1.78 15.42
N THR A 172 14.26 -2.26 14.25
CA THR A 172 15.59 -1.93 13.68
C THR A 172 15.75 -0.43 13.46
N ILE A 173 14.76 0.23 12.86
CA ILE A 173 14.81 1.67 12.58
C ILE A 173 14.94 2.48 13.87
N LEU A 174 14.12 2.20 14.90
CA LEU A 174 14.22 2.90 16.18
C LEU A 174 15.57 2.69 16.87
N GLN A 175 16.08 1.45 16.86
CA GLN A 175 17.40 1.15 17.44
C GLN A 175 18.50 1.92 16.73
N SER A 176 18.48 1.96 15.40
CA SER A 176 19.45 2.73 14.62
C SER A 176 19.29 4.24 14.83
N PHE A 177 18.06 4.76 14.94
CA PHE A 177 17.81 6.18 15.22
C PHE A 177 18.36 6.59 16.60
N ALA A 178 18.17 5.75 17.62
CA ALA A 178 18.78 5.96 18.93
C ALA A 178 20.31 5.99 18.87
N GLY A 179 20.92 5.08 18.10
CA GLY A 179 22.37 5.06 17.86
C GLY A 179 22.88 6.30 17.12
N LEU A 180 22.15 6.79 16.11
CA LEU A 180 22.52 7.97 15.33
C LEU A 180 22.56 9.26 16.16
N ILE A 181 21.73 9.40 17.18
CA ILE A 181 21.79 10.54 18.11
C ILE A 181 23.06 10.49 18.97
N GLN A 182 23.57 9.31 19.28
CA GLN A 182 24.66 9.12 20.24
C GLN A 182 26.07 9.12 19.61
N CYS A 183 26.19 8.98 18.28
CA CYS A 183 27.47 8.78 17.61
C CYS A 183 28.05 10.02 16.89
N ILE A 184 29.38 10.13 16.88
CA ILE A 184 30.17 11.09 16.10
C ILE A 184 30.41 10.50 14.69
N PRO A 185 30.28 11.26 13.58
CA PRO A 185 30.40 10.74 12.22
C PRO A 185 31.78 10.12 11.91
N SER A 186 31.79 8.88 11.40
CA SER A 186 32.95 8.14 10.87
C SER A 186 32.61 7.49 9.52
N SER A 187 33.59 7.02 8.75
CA SER A 187 33.37 6.49 7.40
C SER A 187 32.48 5.24 7.35
N SER A 188 32.52 4.38 8.38
CA SER A 188 31.64 3.19 8.49
C SER A 188 30.18 3.54 8.77
N LEU A 189 29.88 4.75 9.27
CA LEU A 189 28.51 5.23 9.44
C LEU A 189 27.83 5.49 8.09
N MET A 190 28.56 5.78 7.02
CA MET A 190 27.95 6.12 5.74
C MET A 190 27.31 4.90 5.07
N GLU A 191 27.98 3.74 5.07
CA GLU A 191 27.41 2.48 4.55
C GLU A 191 26.20 2.04 5.39
N HIS A 192 26.31 2.09 6.72
CA HIS A 192 25.18 1.77 7.60
C HIS A 192 23.97 2.72 7.37
N GLN A 193 24.19 4.00 7.09
CA GLN A 193 23.10 4.92 6.77
C GLN A 193 22.39 4.57 5.46
N VAL A 194 23.10 4.05 4.45
CA VAL A 194 22.48 3.61 3.20
C VAL A 194 21.57 2.40 3.46
N ASP A 195 22.06 1.39 4.18
CA ASP A 195 21.28 0.20 4.53
C ASP A 195 20.05 0.54 5.38
N LEU A 196 20.20 1.49 6.29
CA LEU A 196 19.10 2.00 7.11
C LEU A 196 18.05 2.73 6.25
N LEU A 197 18.48 3.54 5.27
CA LEU A 197 17.55 4.20 4.33
C LEU A 197 16.78 3.18 3.48
N LEU A 198 17.44 2.09 3.05
CA LEU A 198 16.77 0.99 2.36
C LEU A 198 15.73 0.30 3.25
N THR A 199 16.08 0.06 4.52
CA THR A 199 15.15 -0.50 5.53
C THR A 199 13.96 0.44 5.75
N CYS A 200 14.20 1.75 5.81
CA CYS A 200 13.19 2.79 5.92
C CYS A 200 12.22 2.80 4.71
N GLU A 201 12.72 2.67 3.48
CA GLU A 201 11.89 2.58 2.27
C GLU A 201 11.08 1.27 2.23
N ARG A 202 11.70 0.13 2.61
CA ARG A 202 11.01 -1.15 2.78
C ARG A 202 9.83 -1.03 3.73
N TRP A 203 10.09 -0.46 4.90
CA TRP A 203 9.08 -0.29 5.95
C TRP A 203 7.92 0.60 5.50
N LEU A 204 8.21 1.67 4.75
CA LEU A 204 7.19 2.52 4.13
C LEU A 204 6.36 1.77 3.07
N LEU A 205 6.98 0.87 2.29
CA LEU A 205 6.24 0.02 1.36
C LEU A 205 5.35 -0.97 2.12
N CYS A 206 5.87 -1.64 3.14
CA CYS A 206 5.10 -2.54 4.00
C CYS A 206 3.90 -1.82 4.63
N THR A 207 4.06 -0.57 5.07
CA THR A 207 2.97 0.27 5.57
C THR A 207 1.85 0.44 4.52
N LYS A 208 2.20 0.68 3.25
CA LYS A 208 1.22 0.78 2.16
C LYS A 208 0.51 -0.56 1.91
N ILE A 209 1.26 -1.67 1.96
CA ILE A 209 0.72 -3.01 1.79
C ILE A 209 -0.28 -3.30 2.91
N ILE A 210 0.12 -3.16 4.18
CA ILE A 210 -0.75 -3.35 5.35
C ILE A 210 -2.04 -2.52 5.25
N ARG A 211 -1.92 -1.23 4.90
CA ARG A 211 -3.09 -0.37 4.66
C ARG A 211 -4.04 -0.98 3.63
N GLN A 212 -3.50 -1.46 2.52
CA GLN A 212 -4.27 -2.04 1.42
C GLN A 212 -4.90 -3.39 1.79
N LEU A 213 -4.16 -4.25 2.49
CA LEU A 213 -4.66 -5.54 3.00
C LEU A 213 -5.85 -5.33 3.95
N ILE A 214 -5.77 -4.36 4.86
CA ILE A 214 -6.87 -4.06 5.78
C ILE A 214 -8.07 -3.49 5.02
N ILE A 215 -7.90 -2.40 4.26
CA ILE A 215 -9.00 -1.66 3.63
C ILE A 215 -9.75 -2.48 2.58
N SER A 216 -9.01 -3.25 1.77
CA SER A 216 -9.59 -3.98 0.64
C SER A 216 -9.76 -5.47 0.91
N GLY A 217 -9.02 -6.04 1.86
CA GLY A 217 -9.14 -7.45 2.25
C GLY A 217 -10.30 -7.72 3.20
N ASN A 218 -10.81 -6.69 3.88
CA ASN A 218 -11.95 -6.80 4.78
C ASN A 218 -13.17 -6.06 4.21
N ALA A 219 -14.35 -6.64 4.42
CA ALA A 219 -15.59 -5.92 4.20
C ALA A 219 -15.66 -4.69 5.13
N SER A 220 -16.30 -3.62 4.68
CA SER A 220 -16.47 -2.44 5.53
C SER A 220 -17.37 -2.79 6.71
N ASP A 221 -16.96 -2.40 7.92
CA ASP A 221 -17.76 -2.67 9.12
C ASP A 221 -18.99 -1.76 9.18
N SER A 222 -19.00 -0.61 8.51
CA SER A 222 -20.21 0.21 8.37
C SER A 222 -21.34 -0.54 7.67
N THR A 223 -20.98 -1.41 6.71
CA THR A 223 -21.94 -2.28 6.00
C THR A 223 -22.25 -3.55 6.80
N SER A 224 -21.21 -4.28 7.23
CA SER A 224 -21.34 -5.63 7.80
C SER A 224 -21.56 -5.69 9.32
N ALA A 225 -21.29 -4.60 10.04
CA ALA A 225 -21.17 -4.54 11.51
C ALA A 225 -20.25 -5.61 12.14
N GLN A 226 -19.33 -6.17 11.35
CA GLN A 226 -18.33 -7.11 11.83
C GLN A 226 -17.05 -6.38 12.21
N VAL A 227 -16.47 -6.78 13.34
CA VAL A 227 -15.22 -6.19 13.82
C VAL A 227 -14.07 -6.63 12.92
N VAL A 228 -13.28 -5.67 12.47
CA VAL A 228 -12.04 -5.89 11.71
C VAL A 228 -10.87 -5.88 12.68
N GLN A 229 -10.50 -7.07 13.17
CA GLN A 229 -9.47 -7.24 14.20
C GLN A 229 -8.12 -6.55 13.88
N PRO A 230 -7.62 -6.59 12.62
CA PRO A 230 -6.41 -5.86 12.25
C PRO A 230 -6.45 -4.36 12.55
N VAL A 231 -7.61 -3.70 12.50
CA VAL A 231 -7.74 -2.27 12.83
C VAL A 231 -7.41 -2.04 14.29
N LYS A 232 -7.88 -2.91 15.20
CA LYS A 232 -7.65 -2.79 16.64
C LYS A 232 -6.20 -3.02 17.04
N GLU A 233 -5.49 -3.87 16.30
CA GLU A 233 -4.08 -4.15 16.54
C GLU A 233 -3.16 -3.09 15.93
N VAL A 234 -3.42 -2.71 14.67
CA VAL A 234 -2.51 -1.83 13.92
C VAL A 234 -2.63 -0.37 14.36
N CYS A 235 -3.83 0.15 14.63
CA CYS A 235 -4.00 1.58 14.93
C CYS A 235 -3.23 2.06 16.17
N PRO A 236 -3.29 1.37 17.33
CA PRO A 236 -2.50 1.77 18.50
C PRO A 236 -1.00 1.68 18.25
N MET A 237 -0.54 0.68 17.50
CA MET A 237 0.86 0.55 17.11
C MET A 237 1.31 1.71 16.21
N LEU A 238 0.50 2.11 15.23
CA LEU A 238 0.81 3.28 14.40
C LEU A 238 0.92 4.55 15.24
N LEU A 239 0.05 4.74 16.23
CA LEU A 239 0.13 5.87 17.14
C LEU A 239 1.43 5.88 17.93
N ASN A 240 1.81 4.74 18.53
CA ASN A 240 3.06 4.59 19.28
C ASN A 240 4.29 4.91 18.40
N VAL A 241 4.27 4.44 17.15
CA VAL A 241 5.30 4.78 16.16
C VAL A 241 5.34 6.28 15.90
N ILE A 242 4.21 6.93 15.63
CA ILE A 242 4.15 8.39 15.42
C ILE A 242 4.76 9.12 16.62
N GLN A 243 4.36 8.77 17.85
CA GLN A 243 4.88 9.36 19.07
C GLN A 243 6.40 9.21 19.17
N SER A 244 6.92 8.01 18.90
CA SER A 244 8.37 7.73 18.90
C SER A 244 9.10 8.59 17.87
N PHE A 245 8.62 8.64 16.62
CA PHE A 245 9.23 9.43 15.55
C PHE A 245 9.20 10.94 15.82
N LEU A 246 8.15 11.45 16.45
CA LEU A 246 8.09 12.86 16.84
C LEU A 246 9.17 13.25 17.86
N LEU A 247 9.63 12.32 18.71
CA LEU A 247 10.77 12.58 19.60
C LEU A 247 12.08 12.78 18.82
N TYR A 248 12.28 12.01 17.74
CA TYR A 248 13.46 12.14 16.87
C TYR A 248 13.39 13.35 15.93
N TYR A 249 12.19 13.86 15.66
CA TYR A 249 11.97 15.01 14.77
C TYR A 249 12.78 16.23 15.20
N SER A 250 12.71 16.62 16.47
CA SER A 250 13.49 17.75 17.00
C SER A 250 14.99 17.46 16.98
N SER A 251 15.40 16.23 17.33
CA SER A 251 16.81 15.86 17.43
C SER A 251 17.53 15.80 16.08
N PHE A 252 16.83 15.47 14.99
CA PHE A 252 17.43 15.36 13.66
C PHE A 252 17.44 16.66 12.87
N MET A 253 16.76 17.71 13.34
CA MET A 253 16.63 18.98 12.64
C MET A 253 17.97 19.58 12.23
N GLU A 254 18.98 19.53 13.10
CA GLU A 254 20.27 20.19 12.88
C GLU A 254 21.40 19.22 12.47
N GLY A 255 21.19 17.90 12.56
CA GLY A 255 22.26 16.90 12.41
C GLY A 255 22.06 15.84 11.32
N GLN A 256 20.82 15.56 10.90
CA GLN A 256 20.51 14.42 10.03
C GLN A 256 19.38 14.74 9.03
N PRO A 257 19.63 15.55 7.99
CA PRO A 257 18.58 16.08 7.11
C PRO A 257 17.77 15.01 6.39
N LYS A 258 18.42 13.91 5.96
CA LYS A 258 17.73 12.78 5.29
C LYS A 258 16.75 12.08 6.23
N PHE A 259 17.15 11.82 7.47
CA PHE A 259 16.30 11.16 8.47
C PHE A 259 15.24 12.09 9.05
N TRP A 260 15.51 13.39 9.07
CA TRP A 260 14.53 14.42 9.40
C TRP A 260 13.41 14.49 8.37
N ASP A 261 13.73 14.57 7.07
CA ASP A 261 12.73 14.51 5.99
C ASP A 261 11.93 13.20 6.02
N PHE A 262 12.64 12.07 6.22
CA PHE A 262 12.00 10.78 6.39
C PHE A 262 10.99 10.78 7.55
N THR A 263 11.39 11.27 8.73
CA THR A 263 10.55 11.37 9.92
C THR A 263 9.29 12.20 9.65
N LYS A 264 9.44 13.37 9.02
CA LYS A 264 8.29 14.19 8.61
C LYS A 264 7.32 13.41 7.73
N ARG A 265 7.86 12.81 6.68
CA ARG A 265 7.09 12.06 5.69
C ARG A 265 6.36 10.87 6.31
N VAL A 266 6.98 10.18 7.27
CA VAL A 266 6.39 9.03 7.98
C VAL A 266 5.22 9.47 8.85
N CYS A 267 5.40 10.46 9.73
CA CYS A 267 4.34 10.91 10.63
C CYS A 267 3.07 11.30 9.85
N ILE A 268 3.23 12.05 8.75
CA ILE A 268 2.12 12.43 7.86
C ILE A 268 1.48 11.18 7.21
N LYS A 269 2.28 10.24 6.71
CA LYS A 269 1.76 9.03 6.05
C LYS A 269 0.98 8.14 7.02
N LEU A 270 1.48 7.94 8.24
CA LEU A 270 0.80 7.13 9.25
C LEU A 270 -0.51 7.77 9.69
N MET A 271 -0.56 9.09 9.87
CA MET A 271 -1.82 9.79 10.11
C MET A 271 -2.83 9.58 8.97
N LYS A 272 -2.39 9.65 7.70
CA LYS A 272 -3.25 9.35 6.54
C LYS A 272 -3.74 7.90 6.52
N VAL A 273 -2.95 6.95 7.04
CA VAL A 273 -3.39 5.55 7.20
C VAL A 273 -4.49 5.46 8.26
N LEU A 274 -4.31 6.11 9.42
CA LEU A 274 -5.33 6.16 10.48
C LEU A 274 -6.64 6.77 9.98
N VAL A 275 -6.58 7.89 9.23
CA VAL A 275 -7.76 8.49 8.60
C VAL A 275 -8.44 7.50 7.66
N ALA A 276 -7.67 6.81 6.81
CA ALA A 276 -8.23 5.84 5.87
C ALA A 276 -8.88 4.63 6.58
N PHE A 277 -8.32 4.18 7.71
CA PHE A 277 -8.94 3.15 8.53
C PHE A 277 -10.22 3.63 9.20
N GLN A 278 -10.22 4.83 9.79
CA GLN A 278 -11.42 5.40 10.39
C GLN A 278 -12.54 5.59 9.36
N SER A 279 -12.23 6.05 8.15
CA SER A 279 -13.25 6.24 7.10
C SER A 279 -13.81 4.93 6.55
N ARG A 280 -13.00 3.85 6.51
CA ARG A 280 -13.41 2.56 5.94
C ARG A 280 -14.03 1.62 6.97
N HIS A 281 -13.52 1.65 8.19
CA HIS A 281 -13.86 0.75 9.30
C HIS A 281 -14.17 1.56 10.57
N PRO A 282 -15.18 2.45 10.55
CA PRO A 282 -15.48 3.31 11.69
C PRO A 282 -15.82 2.54 12.96
N TYR A 283 -16.56 1.43 12.89
CA TYR A 283 -16.93 0.72 14.12
C TYR A 283 -15.76 0.01 14.81
N SER A 284 -14.81 -0.51 14.04
CA SER A 284 -13.60 -1.13 14.58
C SER A 284 -12.60 -0.08 15.06
N PHE A 285 -12.54 1.07 14.39
CA PHE A 285 -11.75 2.22 14.84
C PHE A 285 -12.32 2.84 16.11
N GLY A 286 -13.65 2.82 16.27
CA GLY A 286 -14.38 3.27 17.44
C GLY A 286 -14.23 2.41 18.69
N ASP A 287 -13.33 1.43 18.71
CA ASP A 287 -13.05 0.61 19.88
C ASP A 287 -12.46 1.42 21.04
N GLU A 288 -12.74 0.98 22.28
CA GLU A 288 -12.28 1.63 23.51
C GLU A 288 -10.74 1.71 23.61
N ASN A 289 -10.02 0.78 23.00
CA ASN A 289 -8.56 0.76 23.02
C ASN A 289 -7.92 1.55 21.87
N VAL A 290 -8.74 2.08 20.94
CA VAL A 290 -8.26 2.73 19.71
C VAL A 290 -8.65 4.21 19.69
N LEU A 291 -9.96 4.48 19.68
CA LEU A 291 -10.47 5.83 19.44
C LEU A 291 -10.01 6.83 20.50
N PRO A 292 -10.17 6.59 21.82
CA PRO A 292 -9.88 7.60 22.83
C PRO A 292 -8.41 8.02 22.81
N VAL A 293 -7.49 7.06 22.70
CA VAL A 293 -6.05 7.30 22.76
C VAL A 293 -5.56 8.11 21.57
N ILE A 294 -6.05 7.79 20.36
CA ILE A 294 -5.70 8.52 19.14
C ILE A 294 -6.31 9.92 19.14
N LEU A 295 -7.57 10.04 19.60
CA LEU A 295 -8.29 11.30 19.65
C LEU A 295 -7.64 12.27 20.65
N ASP A 296 -7.33 11.81 21.86
CA ASP A 296 -6.66 12.61 22.89
C ASP A 296 -5.28 13.07 22.42
N PHE A 297 -4.50 12.18 21.80
CA PHE A 297 -3.21 12.55 21.22
C PHE A 297 -3.34 13.67 20.17
N CYS A 298 -4.25 13.53 19.20
CA CYS A 298 -4.44 14.54 18.15
C CYS A 298 -4.90 15.88 18.73
N LEU A 299 -5.78 15.85 19.73
CA LEU A 299 -6.26 17.03 20.42
C LEU A 299 -5.12 17.75 21.14
N ASN A 300 -4.33 17.03 21.93
CA ASN A 300 -3.21 17.61 22.65
C ASN A 300 -2.19 18.25 21.70
N LYS A 301 -1.96 17.64 20.53
CA LYS A 301 -1.12 18.20 19.47
C LYS A 301 -1.69 19.46 18.81
N ILE A 302 -3.01 19.61 18.76
CA ILE A 302 -3.63 20.83 18.25
C ILE A 302 -3.68 21.91 19.33
N ILE A 303 -3.95 21.55 20.59
CA ILE A 303 -4.15 22.51 21.66
C ILE A 303 -2.84 23.12 22.16
N ASN A 304 -1.76 22.34 22.21
CA ASN A 304 -0.49 22.75 22.80
C ASN A 304 0.65 22.85 21.75
N PRO A 305 0.57 23.74 20.75
CA PRO A 305 1.63 23.86 19.73
C PRO A 305 2.95 24.37 20.30
N GLU A 306 2.92 25.13 21.39
CA GLU A 306 4.10 25.79 21.98
C GLU A 306 5.06 24.84 22.71
N GLN A 307 4.65 23.59 22.96
CA GLN A 307 5.53 22.58 23.57
C GLN A 307 6.50 21.93 22.58
N GLU A 308 6.38 22.23 21.28
CA GLU A 308 7.23 21.66 20.25
C GLU A 308 8.41 22.58 19.92
N LEU A 309 9.64 22.03 20.03
CA LEU A 309 10.89 22.75 19.73
C LEU A 309 10.99 23.20 18.26
N ALA A 310 10.26 22.56 17.35
CA ALA A 310 10.26 22.85 15.93
C ALA A 310 8.83 22.77 15.37
N PRO A 311 8.37 23.75 14.57
CA PRO A 311 7.03 23.73 14.00
C PRO A 311 6.87 22.54 13.04
N PHE A 312 5.71 21.90 13.10
CA PHE A 312 5.34 20.80 12.22
C PHE A 312 3.88 20.90 11.76
N ASP A 313 3.56 22.01 11.10
CA ASP A 313 2.18 22.37 10.73
C ASP A 313 1.49 21.34 9.85
N GLU A 314 2.21 20.72 8.89
CA GLU A 314 1.60 19.69 8.03
C GLU A 314 1.11 18.48 8.82
N PHE A 315 1.82 18.11 9.90
CA PHE A 315 1.39 17.04 10.80
C PHE A 315 0.17 17.46 11.62
N ARG A 316 0.17 18.69 12.15
CA ARG A 316 -0.98 19.25 12.88
C ARG A 316 -2.24 19.30 12.02
N ILE A 317 -2.11 19.66 10.75
CA ILE A 317 -3.20 19.59 9.76
C ILE A 317 -3.72 18.14 9.64
N GLN A 318 -2.86 17.13 9.62
CA GLN A 318 -3.33 15.74 9.60
C GLN A 318 -4.08 15.34 10.88
N CYS A 319 -3.66 15.83 12.06
CA CYS A 319 -4.43 15.66 13.30
C CYS A 319 -5.82 16.28 13.18
N MET A 320 -5.93 17.50 12.64
CA MET A 320 -7.23 18.16 12.42
C MET A 320 -8.10 17.37 11.43
N VAL A 321 -7.51 16.86 10.34
CA VAL A 321 -8.22 16.03 9.35
C VAL A 321 -8.77 14.76 10.00
N LEU A 322 -8.01 14.09 10.86
CA LEU A 322 -8.48 12.89 11.56
C LEU A 322 -9.63 13.21 12.51
N ILE A 323 -9.49 14.26 13.33
CA ILE A 323 -10.55 14.71 14.24
C ILE A 323 -11.83 15.04 13.47
N LYS A 324 -11.70 15.82 12.38
CA LYS A 324 -12.84 16.14 11.51
C LYS A 324 -13.50 14.87 10.98
N SER A 325 -12.71 13.91 10.49
CA SER A 325 -13.21 12.63 9.98
C SER A 325 -13.98 11.81 11.04
N ILE A 326 -13.53 11.85 12.30
CA ILE A 326 -14.21 11.24 13.44
C ILE A 326 -15.53 11.95 13.75
N LEU A 327 -15.52 13.28 13.87
CA LEU A 327 -16.70 14.08 14.25
C LEU A 327 -17.78 14.11 13.16
N GLU A 328 -17.39 14.08 11.88
CA GLU A 328 -18.31 14.08 10.75
C GLU A 328 -18.78 12.68 10.35
N CYS A 329 -18.26 11.62 11.00
CA CYS A 329 -18.60 10.23 10.72
C CYS A 329 -20.12 10.00 10.87
N LYS A 330 -20.76 9.54 9.80
CA LYS A 330 -22.22 9.35 9.74
C LYS A 330 -22.64 8.17 10.61
N GLU A 331 -21.79 7.16 10.69
CA GLU A 331 -21.98 5.92 11.42
C GLU A 331 -21.99 6.12 12.94
N TYR A 332 -21.44 7.24 13.43
CA TYR A 332 -21.48 7.61 14.85
C TYR A 332 -22.68 8.49 15.21
N LYS A 333 -23.40 9.02 14.22
CA LYS A 333 -24.57 9.86 14.47
C LYS A 333 -25.79 8.98 14.78
N PRO A 334 -26.61 9.33 15.78
CA PRO A 334 -27.86 8.62 16.04
C PRO A 334 -28.78 8.77 14.82
N SER A 335 -29.21 7.64 14.23
CA SER A 335 -30.17 7.65 13.13
C SER A 335 -31.54 8.15 13.62
N PRO A 336 -32.19 9.10 12.92
CA PRO A 336 -33.51 9.61 13.32
C PRO A 336 -34.70 8.69 12.97
N THR A 337 -34.46 7.45 12.55
CA THR A 337 -35.53 6.58 12.01
C THR A 337 -36.36 5.92 13.12
N GLY A 338 -37.65 6.25 13.11
CA GLY A 338 -38.69 5.64 13.93
C GLY A 338 -38.87 4.15 13.64
N ARG A 339 -39.45 3.46 14.63
CA ARG A 339 -39.78 2.03 14.66
C ARG A 339 -40.35 1.54 13.32
N VAL A 340 -39.59 0.78 12.55
CA VAL A 340 -40.13 -0.09 11.51
C VAL A 340 -39.81 -1.52 11.92
N ILE A 341 -40.85 -2.25 12.29
CA ILE A 341 -40.79 -3.63 12.79
C ILE A 341 -40.57 -4.54 11.58
N ASN A 342 -39.39 -5.15 11.44
CA ASN A 342 -39.18 -6.36 10.64
C ASN A 342 -37.94 -7.15 11.13
N GLY A 343 -38.21 -8.35 11.65
CA GLY A 343 -37.41 -9.08 12.65
C GLY A 343 -36.10 -9.76 12.22
N SER A 344 -35.36 -9.24 11.24
CA SER A 344 -33.97 -9.69 10.97
C SER A 344 -32.97 -8.54 10.82
N GLU A 345 -33.43 -7.37 10.34
CA GLU A 345 -32.64 -6.14 10.34
C GLU A 345 -32.47 -5.56 11.76
N ASP A 346 -33.38 -5.89 12.67
CA ASP A 346 -33.35 -5.46 14.08
C ASP A 346 -32.03 -5.82 14.79
N SER A 347 -31.45 -7.02 14.59
CA SER A 347 -30.23 -7.40 15.32
C SER A 347 -28.98 -6.64 14.82
N LEU A 348 -28.90 -6.37 13.52
CA LEU A 348 -27.75 -5.69 12.92
C LEU A 348 -27.80 -4.18 13.23
N GLU A 349 -28.96 -3.56 13.08
CA GLU A 349 -29.16 -2.15 13.41
C GLU A 349 -28.99 -1.89 14.91
N ASN A 350 -29.50 -2.78 15.77
CA ASN A 350 -29.28 -2.65 17.22
C ASN A 350 -27.79 -2.75 17.58
N ARG A 351 -27.02 -3.63 16.92
CA ARG A 351 -25.57 -3.72 17.13
C ARG A 351 -24.86 -2.44 16.69
N LYS A 352 -25.19 -1.90 15.51
CA LYS A 352 -24.64 -0.62 15.02
C LYS A 352 -24.96 0.54 15.97
N LYS A 353 -26.20 0.59 16.47
CA LYS A 353 -26.66 1.60 17.43
C LYS A 353 -25.93 1.52 18.77
N GLY A 354 -25.70 0.31 19.28
CA GLY A 354 -24.92 0.09 20.50
C GLY A 354 -23.48 0.60 20.36
N ILE A 355 -22.81 0.25 19.26
CA ILE A 355 -21.44 0.72 18.99
C ILE A 355 -21.41 2.25 18.82
N SER A 356 -22.34 2.82 18.04
CA SER A 356 -22.44 4.27 17.84
C SER A 356 -22.63 5.02 19.16
N THR A 357 -23.47 4.52 20.06
CA THR A 357 -23.72 5.14 21.36
C THR A 357 -22.45 5.15 22.22
N ALA A 358 -21.77 4.00 22.31
CA ALA A 358 -20.51 3.89 23.03
C ALA A 358 -19.44 4.84 22.47
N VAL A 359 -19.33 4.95 21.14
CA VAL A 359 -18.41 5.87 20.48
C VAL A 359 -18.72 7.33 20.81
N VAL A 360 -19.99 7.73 20.77
CA VAL A 360 -20.40 9.10 21.12
C VAL A 360 -20.03 9.44 22.56
N ASP A 361 -20.22 8.50 23.49
CA ASP A 361 -19.88 8.71 24.89
C ASP A 361 -18.35 8.80 25.09
N MET A 362 -17.57 7.99 24.38
CA MET A 362 -16.11 8.11 24.34
C MET A 362 -15.64 9.45 23.78
N ILE A 363 -16.24 9.92 22.69
CA ILE A 363 -15.90 11.24 22.11
C ILE A 363 -16.19 12.34 23.13
N LYS A 364 -17.35 12.32 23.80
CA LYS A 364 -17.69 13.30 24.85
C LYS A 364 -16.71 13.27 26.02
N ALA A 365 -16.25 12.09 26.42
CA ALA A 365 -15.26 11.96 27.50
C ALA A 365 -13.92 12.63 27.16
N VAL A 366 -13.50 12.55 25.89
CA VAL A 366 -12.24 13.14 25.41
C VAL A 366 -12.40 14.61 24.98
N PHE A 367 -13.61 15.03 24.60
CA PHE A 367 -14.03 16.39 24.28
C PHE A 367 -15.00 16.98 25.33
N PRO A 368 -14.53 17.31 26.55
CA PRO A 368 -15.31 18.15 27.45
C PRO A 368 -15.48 19.56 26.85
N SER A 369 -16.54 20.26 27.25
CA SER A 369 -16.91 21.59 26.72
C SER A 369 -15.75 22.60 26.77
N GLU A 370 -14.92 22.54 27.80
CA GLU A 370 -13.74 23.39 27.96
C GLU A 370 -12.70 23.20 26.84
N ARG A 371 -12.41 21.94 26.47
CA ARG A 371 -11.48 21.63 25.36
C ARG A 371 -12.05 22.06 24.00
N VAL A 372 -13.37 21.97 23.82
CA VAL A 372 -14.04 22.45 22.60
C VAL A 372 -13.87 23.96 22.47
N ILE A 373 -14.13 24.72 23.53
CA ILE A 373 -13.95 26.17 23.55
C ILE A 373 -12.50 26.55 23.22
N LEU A 374 -11.54 25.85 23.82
CA LEU A 374 -10.12 26.08 23.57
C LEU A 374 -9.74 25.86 22.10
N LEU A 375 -10.22 24.78 21.48
CA LEU A 375 -10.01 24.55 20.04
C LEU A 375 -10.65 25.62 19.17
N CYS A 376 -11.88 26.04 19.47
CA CYS A 376 -12.54 27.12 18.74
C CYS A 376 -11.73 28.41 18.81
N ASN A 377 -11.17 28.75 19.97
CA ASN A 377 -10.31 29.93 20.11
C ASN A 377 -9.04 29.82 19.28
N ILE A 378 -8.40 28.65 19.24
CA ILE A 378 -7.19 28.40 18.45
C ILE A 378 -7.45 28.48 16.93
N PHE A 379 -8.64 28.09 16.47
CA PHE A 379 -8.99 28.12 15.04
C PHE A 379 -9.52 29.47 14.53
N VAL A 380 -9.97 30.35 15.44
CA VAL A 380 -10.50 31.68 15.10
C VAL A 380 -9.39 32.74 15.11
N GLN A 381 -8.29 32.49 15.83
CA GLN A 381 -7.03 33.25 15.71
C GLN A 381 -6.28 32.87 14.44
#